data_AF-A0A267DKT9-F1
#
_entry.id   AF-A0A267DKT9-F1
#
_cell.length_a   1.000
_cell.length_b   1.000
_cell.length_c   1.000
_cell.angle_alpha   90.00
_cell.angle_beta   90.00
_cell.angle_gamma   90.00
#
_symmetry.space_group_name_H-M   'P 1'
#
loop_
_entity.id
_entity.type
_entity.pdbx_description
1 polymer ?
#
loop_
_entity_poly.entity_id
_entity_poly.type
_entity_poly.pdbx_seq_one_letter_code
_entity_poly.pdbx_strand_id
1 'polypeptide(L)'
;MDGKKKSIDVPIEALMLASDYEVDSAERPRSPYPFDSQSDASAAAAAAAAADPHAAASGHRRQGSDYDNAPPPPYESVDPLALATEHGLELNAAVLVEEPRNHQPQQGFLRWCGSFHNEAIAGVDCEMTPFDSVSASAIRRACPDAPTDSSISFVQLNRVRLDPRFRETRSPAPDLTPSQRFGHKTCEIVDGDCKPVAHEHWGKLVGPSRGIQGHHNSCYLDATLFAMFTTVSVFDGVLNRKRNKKKDIPEYEEIQKCLKLNIVNCLREHQFVRADHVIKLREQLDKLGKVPGMLGEEKDPEEFINLLLDHALKHDPYIKLSSNQACHVLQLFVDSSQYDLKLPDTETLLHLTLLQAGLKLTQTPSCLVLQTPRSGKDYKLFDRVVPSTELDISNLLTEHPRQCCVCGKLAELECHDCFLQFQEASKDYTFCKKCFDNNKDHKNPKAQHKTVGIKYPKQVTKKYGKDKPVECPVKMKLFAVVCIHTSHYVCFLRLCQPDNRPAKWLFFDSMADRSGLESGYNIPEVTDAGDIDSWLNGSKLKDSSVQPPPEVKRLLSDCYLCFYSNEEAAMYR
;
A
#
# COMPACT_ATOMS: atom_id res chain seq x y z
N MET A 1 -21.36 51.07 -8.71
CA MET A 1 -22.14 50.24 -7.78
C MET A 1 -22.05 48.80 -8.25
N ASP A 2 -21.40 47.98 -7.42
CA ASP A 2 -21.53 46.53 -7.25
C ASP A 2 -21.75 45.61 -8.46
N GLY A 3 -20.64 45.11 -9.00
CA GLY A 3 -20.59 43.79 -9.65
C GLY A 3 -19.85 42.80 -8.74
N LYS A 4 -20.57 42.03 -7.94
CA LYS A 4 -19.97 41.05 -7.00
C LYS A 4 -19.27 39.92 -7.77
N LYS A 5 -17.94 39.82 -7.62
CA LYS A 5 -17.20 38.59 -7.92
C LYS A 5 -17.68 37.49 -6.99
N LYS A 6 -18.06 36.32 -7.53
CA LYS A 6 -18.08 35.08 -6.75
C LYS A 6 -16.66 34.49 -6.81
N SER A 7 -15.96 34.44 -5.68
CA SER A 7 -14.92 33.45 -5.49
C SER A 7 -15.58 32.07 -5.53
N ILE A 8 -14.90 31.11 -6.16
CA ILE A 8 -15.17 29.69 -5.92
C ILE A 8 -14.14 29.31 -4.87
N ASP A 9 -14.54 29.42 -3.60
CA ASP A 9 -13.74 28.95 -2.49
C ASP A 9 -13.80 27.41 -2.47
N VAL A 10 -12.71 26.78 -2.90
CA VAL A 10 -12.52 25.33 -2.78
C VAL A 10 -12.09 25.05 -1.33
N PRO A 11 -12.67 24.06 -0.63
CA PRO A 11 -12.29 23.78 0.76
C PRO A 11 -10.83 23.33 0.85
N ILE A 12 -10.00 24.13 1.50
CA ILE A 12 -8.59 23.80 1.79
C ILE A 12 -8.48 22.58 2.74
N GLU A 13 -9.57 22.23 3.43
CA GLU A 13 -9.74 21.01 4.24
C GLU A 13 -9.49 19.71 3.44
N ALA A 14 -9.68 19.70 2.11
CA ALA A 14 -9.40 18.53 1.28
C ALA A 14 -7.90 18.14 1.19
N LEU A 15 -7.00 19.00 1.69
CA LEU A 15 -5.56 18.72 1.87
C LEU A 15 -5.22 18.25 3.30
N MET A 16 -6.21 18.16 4.20
CA MET A 16 -6.01 17.90 5.62
C MET A 16 -7.06 16.94 6.18
N LEU A 17 -6.72 15.64 6.20
CA LEU A 17 -7.18 14.78 7.27
C LEU A 17 -6.21 14.92 8.47
N ALA A 18 -6.78 14.96 9.68
CA ALA A 18 -6.11 15.13 10.98
C ALA A 18 -5.68 16.56 11.41
N SER A 19 -6.67 17.42 11.65
CA SER A 19 -6.72 18.19 12.91
C SER A 19 -8.17 18.53 13.27
N ASP A 20 -8.53 18.39 14.55
CA ASP A 20 -9.80 18.78 15.17
C ASP A 20 -11.03 17.91 14.85
N TYR A 21 -11.17 16.81 15.62
CA TYR A 21 -12.47 16.22 15.94
C TYR A 21 -12.74 16.39 17.43
N GLU A 22 -13.60 17.34 17.80
CA GLU A 22 -14.31 17.28 19.08
C GLU A 22 -15.41 16.20 18.96
N VAL A 23 -15.46 15.31 19.95
CA VAL A 23 -16.43 14.21 19.98
C VAL A 23 -17.73 14.71 20.62
N ASP A 24 -18.74 14.99 19.79
CA ASP A 24 -20.11 15.09 20.29
C ASP A 24 -20.79 13.71 20.23
N SER A 25 -21.44 13.31 21.32
CA SER A 25 -21.77 11.92 21.63
C SER A 25 -23.27 11.65 21.51
N ALA A 26 -23.75 11.33 20.31
CA ALA A 26 -25.06 10.72 20.11
C ALA A 26 -25.11 9.82 18.86
N GLU A 27 -25.71 8.64 19.02
CA GLU A 27 -26.30 7.78 17.97
C GLU A 27 -25.39 7.32 16.80
N ARG A 28 -24.89 6.07 16.91
CA ARG A 28 -24.57 5.22 15.74
C ARG A 28 -25.29 3.86 15.80
N PRO A 29 -25.61 3.22 14.65
CA PRO A 29 -26.37 1.97 14.61
C PRO A 29 -25.57 0.76 15.09
N ARG A 30 -26.28 -0.31 15.49
CA ARG A 30 -25.67 -1.58 15.94
C ARG A 30 -25.15 -2.42 14.77
N SER A 31 -24.05 -3.14 15.01
CA SER A 31 -23.37 -4.06 14.08
C SER A 31 -24.18 -5.35 13.82
N PRO A 32 -24.11 -5.98 12.63
CA PRO A 32 -24.96 -7.11 12.24
C PRO A 32 -24.36 -8.50 12.49
N TYR A 33 -23.76 -8.75 13.67
CA TYR A 33 -23.29 -10.08 14.06
C TYR A 33 -23.93 -10.50 15.41
N PRO A 34 -24.77 -11.56 15.44
CA PRO A 34 -25.38 -12.02 16.68
C PRO A 34 -24.43 -12.91 17.49
N PHE A 35 -24.36 -12.65 18.79
CA PHE A 35 -23.79 -13.55 19.79
C PHE A 35 -24.93 -14.33 20.44
N ASP A 36 -24.73 -15.62 20.73
CA ASP A 36 -25.78 -16.50 21.25
C ASP A 36 -26.39 -16.02 22.58
N SER A 37 -27.72 -15.94 22.64
CA SER A 37 -28.47 -16.16 23.88
C SER A 37 -29.88 -16.72 23.60
N GLN A 38 -30.27 -17.74 24.36
CA GLN A 38 -31.52 -18.47 24.21
C GLN A 38 -32.70 -17.73 24.86
N SER A 39 -33.81 -17.51 24.14
CA SER A 39 -35.19 -17.69 24.64
C SER A 39 -36.27 -17.27 23.62
N ASP A 40 -37.38 -18.04 23.62
CA ASP A 40 -38.77 -17.64 23.29
C ASP A 40 -39.22 -17.30 21.85
N ALA A 41 -39.77 -18.34 21.20
CA ALA A 41 -41.17 -18.43 20.77
C ALA A 41 -41.84 -17.35 19.86
N SER A 42 -42.07 -17.79 18.62
CA SER A 42 -43.34 -17.67 17.83
C SER A 42 -43.65 -16.42 16.99
N ALA A 43 -44.34 -16.71 15.87
CA ALA A 43 -45.26 -15.88 15.05
C ALA A 43 -44.79 -15.38 13.65
N ALA A 44 -45.74 -15.45 12.69
CA ALA A 44 -45.76 -14.93 11.31
C ALA A 44 -44.64 -15.40 10.35
N ALA A 45 -44.85 -16.11 9.23
CA ALA A 45 -45.99 -16.36 8.34
C ALA A 45 -46.48 -15.17 7.47
N ALA A 46 -46.27 -15.31 6.14
CA ALA A 46 -47.16 -15.00 5.00
C ALA A 46 -46.61 -14.11 3.86
N ALA A 47 -47.05 -14.43 2.63
CA ALA A 47 -47.00 -13.69 1.35
C ALA A 47 -45.61 -13.43 0.70
N ALA A 48 -45.43 -13.45 -0.63
CA ALA A 48 -46.20 -13.93 -1.80
C ALA A 48 -45.18 -14.04 -2.99
N ALA A 49 -45.17 -14.98 -3.94
CA ALA A 49 -46.20 -15.55 -4.82
C ALA A 49 -46.67 -14.62 -5.96
N ALA A 50 -45.90 -14.56 -7.06
CA ALA A 50 -46.24 -14.18 -8.47
C ALA A 50 -44.92 -14.13 -9.29
N ALA A 51 -44.76 -14.45 -10.57
CA ALA A 51 -45.52 -15.16 -11.64
C ALA A 51 -44.48 -15.50 -12.76
N ASP A 52 -44.72 -16.06 -13.96
CA ASP A 52 -45.90 -16.55 -14.69
C ASP A 52 -45.44 -17.60 -15.76
N PRO A 53 -46.30 -18.46 -16.37
CA PRO A 53 -45.86 -19.55 -17.25
C PRO A 53 -46.09 -19.32 -18.77
N HIS A 54 -45.41 -20.15 -19.58
CA HIS A 54 -45.54 -20.42 -21.04
C HIS A 54 -44.45 -19.87 -21.99
N ALA A 55 -43.62 -20.79 -22.49
CA ALA A 55 -43.35 -20.98 -23.92
C ALA A 55 -42.68 -22.35 -24.14
N ALA A 56 -43.15 -23.15 -25.10
CA ALA A 56 -42.65 -24.50 -25.35
C ALA A 56 -42.25 -24.73 -26.82
N ALA A 57 -41.38 -25.73 -27.00
CA ALA A 57 -41.13 -26.49 -28.23
C ALA A 57 -40.35 -25.83 -29.39
N SER A 58 -39.05 -26.16 -29.49
CA SER A 58 -38.43 -26.95 -30.58
C SER A 58 -36.90 -26.75 -30.56
N GLY A 59 -36.04 -27.75 -30.79
CA GLY A 59 -36.23 -29.19 -30.88
C GLY A 59 -35.09 -29.83 -31.67
N HIS A 60 -34.25 -30.66 -31.04
CA HIS A 60 -33.39 -31.60 -31.77
C HIS A 60 -33.10 -32.88 -30.97
N ARG A 61 -33.28 -34.01 -31.66
CA ARG A 61 -33.28 -35.36 -31.11
C ARG A 61 -31.88 -35.97 -31.22
N ARG A 62 -31.33 -36.49 -30.13
CA ARG A 62 -30.32 -37.55 -30.15
C ARG A 62 -30.78 -38.67 -29.22
N GLN A 63 -30.91 -39.88 -29.78
CA GLN A 63 -31.15 -41.09 -29.00
C GLN A 63 -29.82 -41.58 -28.43
N GLY A 64 -29.85 -42.03 -27.17
CA GLY A 64 -28.72 -42.65 -26.50
C GLY A 64 -29.19 -43.33 -25.21
N SER A 65 -29.21 -44.66 -25.24
CA SER A 65 -29.33 -45.58 -24.09
C SER A 65 -30.36 -45.27 -22.97
N ASP A 66 -31.46 -46.02 -22.97
CA ASP A 66 -32.37 -46.17 -21.82
C ASP A 66 -31.68 -46.92 -20.65
N TYR A 67 -30.86 -46.24 -19.84
CA TYR A 67 -30.32 -46.77 -18.57
C TYR A 67 -30.16 -45.72 -17.46
N ASP A 68 -30.90 -44.61 -17.47
CA ASP A 68 -30.91 -43.63 -16.37
C ASP A 68 -32.32 -43.07 -16.13
N ASN A 69 -33.09 -43.75 -15.28
CA ASN A 69 -34.34 -43.24 -14.71
C ASN A 69 -34.67 -43.91 -13.36
N ALA A 70 -33.63 -44.23 -12.58
CA ALA A 70 -33.80 -44.30 -11.13
C ALA A 70 -33.72 -42.85 -10.59
N PRO A 71 -34.62 -42.42 -9.68
CA PRO A 71 -34.33 -41.22 -8.90
C PRO A 71 -32.99 -41.44 -8.18
N PRO A 72 -32.14 -40.41 -8.04
CA PRO A 72 -30.92 -40.55 -7.24
C PRO A 72 -31.30 -41.04 -5.83
N PRO A 73 -30.48 -41.89 -5.20
CA PRO A 73 -30.74 -42.35 -3.86
C PRO A 73 -30.96 -41.12 -2.95
N PRO A 74 -31.88 -41.21 -1.96
CA PRO A 74 -32.15 -40.09 -1.08
C PRO A 74 -30.84 -39.60 -0.47
N TYR A 75 -30.58 -38.30 -0.56
CA TYR A 75 -29.39 -37.69 0.01
C TYR A 75 -29.42 -37.89 1.53
N GLU A 76 -28.67 -38.87 2.03
CA GLU A 76 -28.32 -38.94 3.43
C GLU A 76 -27.40 -37.75 3.71
N SER A 77 -27.89 -36.81 4.50
CA SER A 77 -27.12 -35.64 4.92
C SER A 77 -25.98 -36.10 5.82
N VAL A 78 -24.81 -36.33 5.22
CA VAL A 78 -23.58 -36.59 5.96
C VAL A 78 -23.18 -35.30 6.66
N ASP A 79 -22.91 -35.36 7.97
CA ASP A 79 -22.36 -34.21 8.70
C ASP A 79 -20.99 -33.84 8.09
N PRO A 80 -20.83 -32.63 7.51
CA PRO A 80 -19.56 -32.20 6.92
C PRO A 80 -18.39 -32.23 7.89
N LEU A 81 -18.64 -32.01 9.19
CA LEU A 81 -17.62 -32.03 10.23
C LEU A 81 -17.19 -33.47 10.55
N ALA A 82 -18.13 -34.41 10.60
CA ALA A 82 -17.84 -35.82 10.82
C ALA A 82 -17.04 -36.42 9.66
N LEU A 83 -17.43 -36.13 8.41
CA LEU A 83 -16.74 -36.64 7.21
C LEU A 83 -15.31 -36.07 7.07
N ALA A 84 -15.12 -34.79 7.38
CA ALA A 84 -13.80 -34.18 7.45
C ALA A 84 -12.94 -34.88 8.53
N THR A 85 -13.51 -35.08 9.73
CA THR A 85 -12.82 -35.73 10.86
C THR A 85 -12.40 -37.17 10.56
N GLU A 86 -13.25 -37.95 9.88
CA GLU A 86 -12.93 -39.31 9.42
C GLU A 86 -11.70 -39.34 8.49
N HIS A 87 -11.55 -38.31 7.64
CA HIS A 87 -10.43 -38.16 6.71
C HIS A 87 -9.22 -37.43 7.34
N GLY A 88 -9.26 -37.11 8.64
CA GLY A 88 -8.20 -36.39 9.34
C GLY A 88 -8.03 -34.94 8.88
N LEU A 89 -9.11 -34.32 8.42
CA LEU A 89 -9.21 -32.93 7.96
C LEU A 89 -10.12 -32.12 8.91
N GLU A 90 -9.96 -30.80 8.91
CA GLU A 90 -10.76 -29.88 9.73
C GLU A 90 -11.32 -28.76 8.86
N LEU A 91 -12.58 -28.36 9.08
CA LEU A 91 -13.19 -27.26 8.34
C LEU A 91 -12.48 -25.93 8.66
N ASN A 92 -12.25 -25.13 7.63
CA ASN A 92 -11.39 -23.94 7.58
C ASN A 92 -9.89 -24.17 7.75
N ALA A 93 -9.40 -25.42 7.81
CA ALA A 93 -7.96 -25.69 7.81
C ALA A 93 -7.32 -25.40 6.44
N ALA A 94 -6.04 -25.01 6.48
CA ALA A 94 -5.20 -24.91 5.30
C ALA A 94 -4.87 -26.31 4.76
N VAL A 95 -5.16 -26.52 3.47
CA VAL A 95 -5.01 -27.81 2.79
C VAL A 95 -4.22 -27.67 1.50
N LEU A 96 -3.51 -28.74 1.16
CA LEU A 96 -2.89 -28.95 -0.13
C LEU A 96 -3.80 -29.83 -1.00
N VAL A 97 -4.10 -29.35 -2.20
CA VAL A 97 -4.83 -30.07 -3.24
C VAL A 97 -3.82 -30.64 -4.22
N GLU A 98 -3.76 -31.97 -4.32
CA GLU A 98 -2.83 -32.66 -5.22
C GLU A 98 -3.24 -32.50 -6.69
N GLU A 99 -2.30 -32.04 -7.50
CA GLU A 99 -2.46 -31.80 -8.94
C GLU A 99 -1.85 -32.94 -9.77
N PRO A 100 -2.64 -33.68 -10.58
CA PRO A 100 -2.12 -34.84 -11.33
C PRO A 100 -1.12 -34.49 -12.43
N ARG A 101 -1.07 -33.23 -12.88
CA ARG A 101 -0.29 -32.81 -14.07
C ARG A 101 0.78 -31.77 -13.77
N ASN A 102 0.57 -30.92 -12.77
CA ASN A 102 1.58 -30.00 -12.26
C ASN A 102 2.20 -30.63 -11.01
N HIS A 103 3.53 -30.79 -10.96
CA HIS A 103 4.23 -31.45 -9.83
C HIS A 103 4.27 -30.59 -8.54
N GLN A 104 3.40 -29.59 -8.41
CA GLN A 104 3.23 -28.75 -7.23
C GLN A 104 1.75 -28.76 -6.81
N PRO A 105 1.44 -29.12 -5.55
CA PRO A 105 0.07 -29.04 -5.04
C PRO A 105 -0.36 -27.57 -4.87
N GLN A 106 -1.65 -27.30 -5.06
CA GLN A 106 -2.22 -25.97 -4.82
C GLN A 106 -2.56 -25.80 -3.33
N GLN A 107 -2.38 -24.60 -2.80
CA GLN A 107 -2.83 -24.24 -1.45
C GLN A 107 -4.27 -23.70 -1.50
N GLY A 108 -5.06 -24.05 -0.48
CA GLY A 108 -6.40 -23.52 -0.29
C GLY A 108 -6.94 -23.80 1.11
N PHE A 109 -8.17 -23.40 1.36
CA PHE A 109 -8.88 -23.64 2.64
C PHE A 109 -10.04 -24.60 2.44
N LEU A 110 -10.15 -25.62 3.30
CA LEU A 110 -11.28 -26.54 3.27
C LEU A 110 -12.54 -25.84 3.79
N ARG A 111 -13.57 -25.65 2.96
CA ARG A 111 -14.81 -24.96 3.35
C ARG A 111 -15.99 -25.89 3.60
N TRP A 112 -15.98 -27.07 2.99
CA TRP A 112 -17.09 -28.03 3.08
C TRP A 112 -16.61 -29.46 2.75
N CYS A 113 -17.28 -30.46 3.30
CA CYS A 113 -17.14 -31.86 2.93
C CYS A 113 -18.53 -32.47 2.77
N GLY A 114 -18.72 -33.34 1.78
CA GLY A 114 -19.96 -34.09 1.61
C GLY A 114 -19.79 -35.28 0.68
N SER A 115 -20.88 -36.01 0.44
CA SER A 115 -20.90 -37.18 -0.45
C SER A 115 -21.66 -36.88 -1.73
N PHE A 116 -21.08 -37.22 -2.88
CA PHE A 116 -21.69 -37.08 -4.20
C PHE A 116 -21.42 -38.35 -5.02
N HIS A 117 -22.49 -39.04 -5.46
CA HIS A 117 -22.37 -40.32 -6.17
C HIS A 117 -21.52 -41.38 -5.44
N ASN A 118 -21.62 -41.44 -4.11
CA ASN A 118 -20.82 -42.27 -3.20
C ASN A 118 -19.31 -41.94 -3.16
N GLU A 119 -18.87 -40.83 -3.75
CA GLU A 119 -17.52 -40.30 -3.56
C GLU A 119 -17.53 -39.16 -2.53
N ALA A 120 -16.53 -39.14 -1.64
CA ALA A 120 -16.32 -38.04 -0.72
C ALA A 120 -15.70 -36.84 -1.47
N ILE A 121 -16.35 -35.68 -1.38
CA ILE A 121 -15.98 -34.43 -2.07
C ILE A 121 -15.64 -33.36 -1.02
N ALA A 122 -14.58 -32.61 -1.30
CA ALA A 122 -14.19 -31.39 -0.61
C ALA A 122 -14.60 -30.17 -1.42
N GLY A 123 -15.23 -29.18 -0.77
CA GLY A 123 -15.28 -27.81 -1.25
C GLY A 123 -14.05 -27.06 -0.73
N VAL A 124 -13.17 -26.63 -1.63
CA VAL A 124 -11.92 -25.92 -1.33
C VAL A 124 -11.91 -24.52 -1.94
N ASP A 125 -11.46 -23.56 -1.15
CA ASP A 125 -11.29 -22.16 -1.50
C ASP A 125 -9.82 -21.94 -1.88
N CYS A 126 -9.55 -21.81 -3.18
CA CYS A 126 -8.21 -21.76 -3.78
C CYS A 126 -8.09 -20.56 -4.73
N GLU A 127 -6.90 -19.97 -4.87
CA GLU A 127 -6.65 -18.83 -5.79
C GLU A 127 -6.94 -19.16 -7.26
N MET A 128 -6.86 -20.44 -7.63
CA MET A 128 -7.21 -20.97 -8.95
C MET A 128 -8.09 -22.22 -8.80
N THR A 129 -8.97 -22.45 -9.76
CA THR A 129 -9.76 -23.69 -9.82
C THR A 129 -8.83 -24.90 -10.06
N PRO A 130 -8.80 -25.91 -9.17
CA PRO A 130 -7.97 -27.10 -9.35
C PRO A 130 -8.41 -27.94 -10.55
N PHE A 131 -7.49 -28.70 -11.14
CA PHE A 131 -7.81 -29.53 -12.29
C PHE A 131 -8.72 -30.73 -11.92
N ASP A 132 -9.58 -31.13 -12.85
CA ASP A 132 -10.67 -32.11 -12.67
C ASP A 132 -11.63 -31.78 -11.50
N SER A 133 -11.91 -30.49 -11.28
CA SER A 133 -12.95 -30.05 -10.35
C SER A 133 -14.34 -30.55 -10.76
N VAL A 134 -15.12 -31.10 -9.83
CA VAL A 134 -16.51 -31.49 -10.04
C VAL A 134 -17.36 -30.24 -10.29
N SER A 135 -18.33 -30.30 -11.21
CA SER A 135 -19.18 -29.16 -11.52
C SER A 135 -19.93 -28.66 -10.28
N ALA A 136 -19.64 -27.43 -9.84
CA ALA A 136 -20.34 -26.78 -8.73
C ALA A 136 -21.87 -26.78 -8.92
N SER A 137 -22.34 -26.66 -10.17
CA SER A 137 -23.77 -26.75 -10.51
C SER A 137 -24.39 -28.15 -10.33
N ALA A 138 -23.59 -29.21 -10.35
CA ALA A 138 -24.03 -30.58 -10.10
C ALA A 138 -24.04 -30.86 -8.59
N ILE A 139 -22.97 -30.48 -7.87
CA ILE A 139 -22.89 -30.59 -6.41
C ILE A 139 -24.04 -29.83 -5.74
N ARG A 140 -24.24 -28.54 -6.05
CA ARG A 140 -25.31 -27.70 -5.47
C ARG A 140 -26.75 -28.16 -5.78
N ARG A 141 -26.92 -29.07 -6.75
CA ARG A 141 -28.24 -29.69 -7.03
C ARG A 141 -28.45 -31.00 -6.28
N ALA A 142 -27.39 -31.67 -5.84
CA ALA A 142 -27.45 -32.94 -5.10
C ALA A 142 -27.27 -32.75 -3.58
N CYS A 143 -26.48 -31.75 -3.18
CA CYS A 143 -26.13 -31.43 -1.79
C CYS A 143 -26.62 -30.00 -1.47
N PRO A 144 -27.81 -29.83 -0.84
CA PRO A 144 -28.37 -28.51 -0.55
C PRO A 144 -27.56 -27.66 0.45
N ASP A 145 -26.71 -28.33 1.22
CA ASP A 145 -25.77 -27.77 2.21
C ASP A 145 -24.42 -27.32 1.60
N ALA A 146 -24.18 -27.61 0.31
CA ALA A 146 -22.95 -27.23 -0.35
C ALA A 146 -22.83 -25.70 -0.54
N PRO A 147 -21.65 -25.09 -0.33
CA PRO A 147 -21.46 -23.64 -0.44
C PRO A 147 -21.83 -23.07 -1.81
N THR A 148 -22.52 -21.92 -1.78
CA THR A 148 -22.97 -21.18 -2.96
C THR A 148 -21.95 -20.19 -3.52
N ASP A 149 -20.89 -19.88 -2.78
CA ASP A 149 -19.83 -18.94 -3.18
C ASP A 149 -19.13 -19.38 -4.47
N SER A 150 -18.91 -18.46 -5.40
CA SER A 150 -18.19 -18.69 -6.66
C SER A 150 -16.69 -18.97 -6.50
N SER A 151 -16.08 -18.65 -5.35
CA SER A 151 -14.67 -18.96 -5.05
C SER A 151 -14.42 -20.46 -4.81
N ILE A 152 -15.43 -21.19 -4.33
CA ILE A 152 -15.27 -22.56 -3.84
C ILE A 152 -15.32 -23.56 -5.01
N SER A 153 -14.22 -24.27 -5.19
CA SER A 153 -14.05 -25.36 -6.15
C SER A 153 -14.29 -26.71 -5.48
N PHE A 154 -14.90 -27.67 -6.18
CA PHE A 154 -15.20 -28.99 -5.63
C PHE A 154 -14.23 -30.05 -6.18
N VAL A 155 -13.55 -30.79 -5.30
CA VAL A 155 -12.55 -31.81 -5.66
C VAL A 155 -12.77 -33.08 -4.85
N GLN A 156 -12.27 -34.23 -5.31
CA GLN A 156 -12.32 -35.48 -4.52
C GLN A 156 -11.50 -35.33 -3.22
N LEU A 157 -12.05 -35.75 -2.09
CA LEU A 157 -11.48 -35.56 -0.75
C LEU A 157 -10.13 -36.27 -0.58
N ASN A 158 -9.90 -37.37 -1.33
CA ASN A 158 -8.64 -38.12 -1.37
C ASN A 158 -7.44 -37.32 -1.92
N ARG A 159 -7.68 -36.26 -2.70
CA ARG A 159 -6.66 -35.33 -3.22
C ARG A 159 -6.38 -34.17 -2.26
N VAL A 160 -7.12 -34.06 -1.15
CA VAL A 160 -6.98 -33.00 -0.16
C VAL A 160 -6.22 -33.55 1.05
N ARG A 161 -5.15 -32.86 1.44
CA ARG A 161 -4.34 -33.21 2.60
C ARG A 161 -4.12 -31.98 3.47
N LEU A 162 -4.11 -32.13 4.79
CA LEU A 162 -3.61 -31.07 5.68
C LEU A 162 -2.20 -30.68 5.23
N ASP A 163 -1.97 -29.37 5.06
CA ASP A 163 -0.65 -28.86 4.71
C ASP A 163 0.34 -29.21 5.84
N PRO A 164 1.48 -29.86 5.54
CA PRO A 164 2.45 -30.31 6.54
C PRO A 164 2.95 -29.22 7.49
N ARG A 165 2.93 -27.93 7.09
CA ARG A 165 3.30 -26.78 7.94
C ARG A 165 2.40 -26.64 9.18
N PHE A 166 1.24 -27.28 9.18
CA PHE A 166 0.21 -27.18 10.23
C PHE A 166 -0.04 -28.50 10.97
N ARG A 167 0.78 -29.54 10.75
CA ARG A 167 0.60 -30.87 11.39
C ARG A 167 0.98 -30.94 12.88
N GLU A 168 1.73 -29.97 13.41
CA GLU A 168 2.39 -30.07 14.73
C GLU A 168 1.59 -29.53 15.94
N THR A 169 0.26 -29.72 15.99
CA THR A 169 -0.53 -29.41 17.21
C THR A 169 -1.60 -30.45 17.53
N ARG A 170 -1.19 -31.60 18.09
CA ARG A 170 -2.07 -32.51 18.85
C ARG A 170 -1.62 -32.79 20.29
N SER A 171 -0.62 -32.06 20.77
CA SER A 171 -0.33 -31.96 22.21
C SER A 171 -0.85 -30.63 22.73
N PRO A 172 -1.49 -30.56 23.92
CA PRO A 172 -1.75 -29.29 24.57
C PRO A 172 -0.41 -28.57 24.75
N ALA A 173 -0.31 -27.34 24.24
CA ALA A 173 0.96 -26.64 24.19
C ALA A 173 1.54 -26.48 25.61
N PRO A 174 2.83 -26.79 25.85
CA PRO A 174 3.48 -26.36 27.08
C PRO A 174 3.45 -24.83 27.16
N ASP A 175 3.54 -24.27 28.37
CA ASP A 175 3.59 -22.81 28.59
C ASP A 175 4.81 -22.18 27.88
N LEU A 176 4.63 -21.82 26.61
CA LEU A 176 5.63 -21.12 25.82
C LEU A 176 5.80 -19.72 26.40
N THR A 177 7.04 -19.44 26.82
CA THR A 177 7.45 -18.10 27.23
C THR A 177 7.10 -17.06 26.15
N PRO A 178 6.83 -15.80 26.50
CA PRO A 178 6.42 -14.79 25.52
C PRO A 178 7.37 -14.65 24.32
N SER A 179 8.67 -14.90 24.50
CA SER A 179 9.67 -14.90 23.42
C SER A 179 9.57 -16.11 22.49
N GLN A 180 9.19 -17.29 22.98
CA GLN A 180 9.03 -18.51 22.16
C GLN A 180 7.78 -18.44 21.26
N ARG A 181 6.77 -17.63 21.62
CA ARG A 181 5.56 -17.39 20.81
C ARG A 181 5.84 -16.65 19.49
N PHE A 182 7.04 -16.11 19.31
CA PHE A 182 7.48 -15.40 18.09
C PHE A 182 8.59 -16.14 17.33
N GLY A 183 8.81 -17.42 17.66
CA GLY A 183 9.83 -18.28 17.08
C GLY A 183 11.16 -18.27 17.84
N HIS A 184 12.06 -19.18 17.46
CA HIS A 184 13.32 -19.42 18.15
C HIS A 184 14.43 -18.42 17.82
N LYS A 185 14.24 -17.52 16.85
CA LYS A 185 15.24 -16.53 16.45
C LYS A 185 15.32 -15.43 17.52
N THR A 186 16.48 -15.28 18.14
CA THR A 186 16.74 -14.18 19.08
C THR A 186 16.88 -12.86 18.32
N CYS A 187 16.39 -11.79 18.93
CA CYS A 187 16.54 -10.42 18.49
C CYS A 187 16.97 -9.64 19.73
N GLU A 188 18.27 -9.55 19.99
CA GLU A 188 18.80 -8.84 21.14
C GLU A 188 18.73 -7.32 20.89
N ILE A 189 18.60 -6.53 21.95
CA ILE A 189 18.55 -5.06 21.85
C ILE A 189 19.96 -4.58 21.49
N VAL A 190 20.07 -3.78 20.43
CA VAL A 190 21.36 -3.30 19.93
C VAL A 190 21.58 -1.86 20.41
N ASP A 191 22.53 -1.69 21.32
CA ASP A 191 22.93 -0.39 21.86
C ASP A 191 23.78 0.44 20.88
N GLY A 192 23.77 1.77 21.06
CA GLY A 192 24.60 2.70 20.29
C GLY A 192 23.94 3.23 19.00
N ASP A 193 24.77 3.57 18.02
CA ASP A 193 24.37 4.18 16.75
C ASP A 193 24.62 3.23 15.57
N CYS A 194 23.57 2.58 15.06
CA CYS A 194 23.67 1.76 13.85
C CYS A 194 23.48 2.60 12.59
N LYS A 195 24.44 2.56 11.66
CA LYS A 195 24.30 3.17 10.32
C LYS A 195 23.27 2.40 9.48
N PRO A 196 22.56 3.05 8.54
CA PRO A 196 21.68 2.36 7.60
C PRO A 196 22.45 1.28 6.81
N VAL A 197 21.74 0.24 6.37
CA VAL A 197 22.37 -0.86 5.64
C VAL A 197 22.88 -0.36 4.29
N ALA A 198 24.21 -0.36 4.13
CA ALA A 198 24.87 0.11 2.92
C ALA A 198 24.41 -0.67 1.68
N HIS A 199 24.28 0.01 0.54
CA HIS A 199 23.79 -0.59 -0.71
C HIS A 199 24.57 -1.86 -1.11
N GLU A 200 25.88 -1.90 -0.85
CA GLU A 200 26.78 -3.01 -1.18
C GLU A 200 26.42 -4.30 -0.42
N HIS A 201 25.79 -4.15 0.74
CA HIS A 201 25.39 -5.25 1.62
C HIS A 201 23.92 -5.64 1.45
N TRP A 202 23.26 -5.26 0.35
CA TRP A 202 21.85 -5.60 0.07
C TRP A 202 21.56 -7.10 0.20
N GLY A 203 22.51 -7.97 -0.17
CA GLY A 203 22.37 -9.42 -0.04
C GLY A 203 22.20 -9.93 1.41
N LYS A 204 22.54 -9.12 2.43
CA LYS A 204 22.25 -9.44 3.84
C LYS A 204 20.79 -9.21 4.22
N LEU A 205 20.11 -8.32 3.51
CA LEU A 205 18.69 -8.04 3.71
C LEU A 205 17.81 -9.15 3.15
N VAL A 206 18.26 -9.87 2.12
CA VAL A 206 17.45 -10.86 1.38
C VAL A 206 17.36 -12.21 2.09
N GLY A 207 16.20 -12.85 1.99
CA GLY A 207 15.89 -14.19 2.48
C GLY A 207 14.73 -14.24 3.48
N PRO A 208 14.30 -15.44 3.88
CA PRO A 208 13.27 -15.63 4.90
C PRO A 208 13.79 -15.24 6.29
N SER A 209 12.86 -14.88 7.19
CA SER A 209 13.17 -14.31 8.51
C SER A 209 14.04 -13.05 8.43
N ARG A 210 13.75 -12.16 7.47
CA ARG A 210 14.40 -10.85 7.30
C ARG A 210 13.38 -9.72 7.33
N GLY A 211 13.83 -8.52 7.70
CA GLY A 211 12.94 -7.37 7.90
C GLY A 211 12.19 -7.43 9.23
N ILE A 212 10.99 -6.86 9.29
CA ILE A 212 10.20 -6.74 10.52
C ILE A 212 9.13 -7.84 10.55
N GLN A 213 9.09 -8.64 11.61
CA GLN A 213 8.10 -9.69 11.80
C GLN A 213 6.72 -9.09 12.16
N GLY A 214 5.74 -9.29 11.29
CA GLY A 214 4.38 -8.82 11.52
C GLY A 214 3.60 -9.68 12.52
N HIS A 215 2.69 -9.06 13.25
CA HIS A 215 1.81 -9.70 14.23
C HIS A 215 0.52 -8.88 14.43
N HIS A 216 -0.65 -9.50 14.24
CA HIS A 216 -1.98 -8.91 14.45
C HIS A 216 -2.15 -7.52 13.81
N ASN A 217 -2.42 -7.51 12.50
CA ASN A 217 -2.72 -6.31 11.70
C ASN A 217 -1.64 -5.21 11.74
N SER A 218 -0.39 -5.55 12.02
CA SER A 218 0.73 -4.59 12.12
C SER A 218 1.34 -4.15 10.79
N CYS A 219 0.93 -4.73 9.66
CA CYS A 219 1.65 -4.58 8.38
C CYS A 219 1.83 -3.12 7.93
N TYR A 220 0.88 -2.23 8.24
CA TYR A 220 0.99 -0.78 8.00
C TYR A 220 2.22 -0.16 8.68
N LEU A 221 2.48 -0.55 9.93
CA LEU A 221 3.59 -0.09 10.74
C LEU A 221 4.88 -0.79 10.30
N ASP A 222 4.84 -2.09 10.06
CA ASP A 222 6.01 -2.89 9.66
C ASP A 222 6.58 -2.41 8.32
N ALA A 223 5.72 -2.26 7.30
CA ALA A 223 6.11 -1.78 5.97
C ALA A 223 6.63 -0.33 6.03
N THR A 224 6.03 0.53 6.86
CA THR A 224 6.42 1.94 6.98
C THR A 224 7.73 2.12 7.76
N LEU A 225 7.93 1.40 8.86
CA LEU A 225 9.21 1.42 9.58
C LEU A 225 10.35 0.84 8.72
N PHE A 226 10.08 -0.23 7.96
CA PHE A 226 11.03 -0.78 7.00
C PHE A 226 11.37 0.22 5.88
N ALA A 227 10.38 0.93 5.34
CA ALA A 227 10.58 2.01 4.38
C ALA A 227 11.46 3.15 4.95
N MET A 228 11.13 3.63 6.16
CA MET A 228 11.77 4.81 6.75
C MET A 228 13.22 4.56 7.21
N PHE A 229 13.53 3.39 7.79
CA PHE A 229 14.76 3.24 8.60
C PHE A 229 15.80 2.24 8.08
N THR A 230 15.49 1.37 7.11
CA THR A 230 16.39 0.27 6.73
C THR A 230 17.69 0.75 6.06
N THR A 231 17.58 1.58 5.01
CA THR A 231 18.71 1.91 4.11
C THR A 231 18.99 3.40 3.96
N VAL A 232 18.19 4.27 4.59
CA VAL A 232 18.40 5.72 4.59
C VAL A 232 18.57 6.26 6.01
N SER A 233 19.32 7.36 6.15
CA SER A 233 19.54 8.08 7.42
C SER A 233 18.68 9.34 7.58
N VAL A 234 17.77 9.63 6.64
CA VAL A 234 17.04 10.91 6.60
C VAL A 234 16.17 11.14 7.85
N PHE A 235 15.76 10.05 8.52
CA PHE A 235 14.99 10.08 9.77
C PHE A 235 15.87 9.91 11.03
N ASP A 236 17.20 9.75 10.90
CA ASP A 236 18.08 9.49 12.06
C ASP A 236 18.17 10.69 13.02
N GLY A 237 17.88 11.90 12.52
CA GLY A 237 17.68 13.08 13.36
C GLY A 237 16.57 12.88 14.40
N VAL A 238 15.50 12.13 14.07
CA VAL A 238 14.43 11.76 15.00
C VAL A 238 14.95 10.85 16.11
N LEU A 239 15.82 9.91 15.77
CA LEU A 239 16.38 8.89 16.69
C LEU A 239 17.41 9.47 17.66
N ASN A 240 18.09 10.55 17.27
CA ASN A 240 19.22 11.14 17.98
C ASN A 240 18.92 12.49 18.65
N ARG A 241 17.76 13.10 18.37
CA ARG A 241 17.35 14.36 18.99
C ARG A 241 17.17 14.21 20.49
N LYS A 242 17.84 15.03 21.29
CA LYS A 242 17.64 15.07 22.75
C LYS A 242 16.26 15.63 23.11
N ARG A 243 15.66 15.10 24.18
CA ARG A 243 14.38 15.58 24.72
C ARG A 243 14.45 17.04 25.17
N ASN A 244 13.54 17.85 24.66
CA ASN A 244 13.23 19.20 25.09
C ASN A 244 12.08 19.17 26.10
N LYS A 245 12.42 19.29 27.40
CA LYS A 245 11.47 19.25 28.53
C LYS A 245 10.31 20.27 28.47
N LYS A 246 10.35 21.27 27.57
CA LYS A 246 9.29 22.28 27.39
C LYS A 246 8.35 22.00 26.22
N LYS A 247 8.75 21.17 25.25
CA LYS A 247 7.98 20.88 24.01
C LYS A 247 7.57 19.42 23.87
N ASP A 248 8.35 18.51 24.48
CA ASP A 248 8.18 17.07 24.31
C ASP A 248 7.39 16.44 25.45
N ILE A 249 6.63 15.40 25.11
CA ILE A 249 5.84 14.59 26.04
C ILE A 249 6.72 13.91 27.12
N PRO A 250 6.14 13.51 28.27
CA PRO A 250 6.84 12.74 29.31
C PRO A 250 7.53 11.47 28.79
N GLU A 251 6.84 10.72 27.93
CA GLU A 251 7.18 9.39 27.41
C GLU A 251 8.21 9.42 26.27
N TYR A 252 8.60 10.61 25.81
CA TYR A 252 9.43 10.83 24.61
C TYR A 252 10.71 9.98 24.60
N GLU A 253 11.43 9.94 25.73
CA GLU A 253 12.68 9.18 25.85
C GLU A 253 12.45 7.66 25.82
N GLU A 254 11.27 7.19 26.26
CA GLU A 254 10.92 5.77 26.26
C GLU A 254 10.58 5.29 24.84
N ILE A 255 9.76 6.07 24.13
CA ILE A 255 9.37 5.82 22.73
C ILE A 255 10.59 5.91 21.82
N GLN A 256 11.41 6.96 21.97
CA GLN A 256 12.64 7.13 21.17
C GLN A 256 13.62 5.97 21.39
N LYS A 257 13.82 5.52 22.64
CA LYS A 257 14.67 4.36 22.94
C LYS A 257 14.09 3.07 22.37
N CYS A 258 12.78 2.84 22.48
CA CYS A 258 12.15 1.65 21.91
C CYS A 258 12.30 1.62 20.37
N LEU A 259 11.98 2.72 19.70
CA LEU A 259 12.15 2.83 18.24
C LEU A 259 13.62 2.63 17.84
N LYS A 260 14.56 3.31 18.49
CA LYS A 260 15.98 3.25 18.14
C LYS A 260 16.61 1.89 18.45
N LEU A 261 16.57 1.46 19.71
CA LEU A 261 17.37 0.33 20.20
C LEU A 261 16.71 -1.02 19.89
N ASN A 262 15.37 -1.12 20.02
CA ASN A 262 14.65 -2.39 19.85
C ASN A 262 14.29 -2.66 18.38
N ILE A 263 14.12 -1.60 17.56
CA ILE A 263 13.66 -1.75 16.17
C ILE A 263 14.75 -1.32 15.18
N VAL A 264 15.13 -0.04 15.12
CA VAL A 264 15.99 0.46 14.04
C VAL A 264 17.40 -0.14 14.10
N ASN A 265 18.02 -0.20 15.27
CA ASN A 265 19.36 -0.78 15.43
C ASN A 265 19.35 -2.29 15.16
N CYS A 266 18.35 -3.03 15.65
CA CYS A 266 18.15 -4.46 15.35
C CYS A 266 17.93 -4.70 13.83
N LEU A 267 17.12 -3.87 13.17
CA LEU A 267 16.86 -3.94 11.74
C LEU A 267 18.13 -3.69 10.91
N ARG A 268 18.97 -2.74 11.33
CA ARG A 268 20.23 -2.43 10.63
C ARG A 268 21.32 -3.48 10.86
N GLU A 269 21.48 -3.93 12.10
CA GLU A 269 22.58 -4.82 12.50
C GLU A 269 22.27 -6.32 12.29
N HIS A 270 21.06 -6.77 12.63
CA HIS A 270 20.64 -8.17 12.51
C HIS A 270 19.82 -8.47 11.25
N GLN A 271 19.38 -7.42 10.52
CA GLN A 271 18.46 -7.51 9.37
C GLN A 271 17.16 -8.27 9.70
N PHE A 272 16.76 -8.25 10.98
CA PHE A 272 15.56 -8.89 11.51
C PHE A 272 15.11 -8.18 12.79
N VAL A 273 13.81 -7.92 12.90
CA VAL A 273 13.16 -7.44 14.13
C VAL A 273 12.01 -8.38 14.48
N ARG A 274 12.00 -8.88 15.72
CA ARG A 274 10.96 -9.78 16.23
C ARG A 274 9.73 -8.99 16.70
N ALA A 275 8.55 -9.58 16.56
CA ALA A 275 7.27 -8.89 16.77
C ALA A 275 7.08 -8.33 18.19
N ASP A 276 7.69 -8.92 19.23
CA ASP A 276 7.63 -8.39 20.60
C ASP A 276 8.25 -6.99 20.76
N HIS A 277 9.21 -6.63 19.89
CA HIS A 277 9.79 -5.28 19.88
C HIS A 277 8.83 -4.27 19.24
N VAL A 278 8.08 -4.70 18.21
CA VAL A 278 7.04 -3.91 17.56
C VAL A 278 5.83 -3.72 18.48
N ILE A 279 5.39 -4.77 19.17
CA ILE A 279 4.28 -4.72 20.14
C ILE A 279 4.58 -3.71 21.25
N LYS A 280 5.79 -3.69 21.81
CA LYS A 280 6.21 -2.68 22.81
C LYS A 280 6.05 -1.25 22.30
N LEU A 281 6.41 -0.98 21.02
CA LEU A 281 6.17 0.35 20.42
C LEU A 281 4.68 0.63 20.26
N ARG A 282 3.88 -0.35 19.80
CA ARG A 282 2.41 -0.21 19.68
C ARG A 282 1.77 0.11 21.04
N GLU A 283 2.16 -0.58 22.11
CA GLU A 283 1.70 -0.31 23.49
C GLU A 283 2.06 1.10 23.97
N GLN A 284 3.25 1.61 23.63
CA GLN A 284 3.66 2.96 24.00
C GLN A 284 2.89 4.04 23.20
N LEU A 285 2.58 3.78 21.94
CA LEU A 285 1.81 4.70 21.10
C LEU A 285 0.31 4.69 21.47
N ASP A 286 -0.26 3.53 21.80
CA ASP A 286 -1.65 3.38 22.27
C ASP A 286 -1.89 4.17 23.58
N LYS A 287 -0.93 4.16 24.50
CA LYS A 287 -0.95 4.96 25.74
C LYS A 287 -1.06 6.48 25.52
N LEU A 288 -0.71 6.99 24.33
CA LEU A 288 -0.89 8.42 24.00
C LEU A 288 -2.37 8.77 23.76
N GLY A 289 -3.25 7.78 23.54
CA GLY A 289 -4.69 7.97 23.37
C GLY A 289 -5.10 8.83 22.17
N LYS A 290 -4.22 8.99 21.18
CA LYS A 290 -4.45 9.82 19.98
C LYS A 290 -5.08 9.06 18.82
N VAL A 291 -4.71 7.79 18.66
CA VAL A 291 -5.24 6.87 17.67
C VAL A 291 -5.71 5.65 18.44
N PRO A 292 -7.03 5.34 18.50
CA PRO A 292 -7.53 4.17 19.20
C PRO A 292 -7.19 2.90 18.41
N GLY A 293 -7.07 1.76 19.11
CA GLY A 293 -6.97 0.44 18.48
C GLY A 293 -5.58 0.08 17.95
N MET A 294 -4.53 0.80 18.34
CA MET A 294 -3.16 0.58 17.83
C MET A 294 -2.67 -0.87 18.02
N LEU A 295 -3.18 -1.60 19.02
CA LEU A 295 -2.78 -2.97 19.36
C LEU A 295 -3.48 -4.09 18.56
N GLY A 296 -4.59 -3.82 17.86
CA GLY A 296 -5.37 -4.88 17.21
C GLY A 296 -5.98 -4.51 15.85
N GLU A 297 -6.13 -3.23 15.54
CA GLU A 297 -6.70 -2.76 14.28
C GLU A 297 -5.60 -2.44 13.25
N GLU A 298 -5.92 -2.65 11.98
CA GLU A 298 -5.16 -2.08 10.85
C GLU A 298 -5.38 -0.56 10.84
N LYS A 299 -4.33 0.22 10.54
CA LYS A 299 -4.37 1.69 10.43
C LYS A 299 -3.74 2.14 9.13
N ASP A 300 -4.01 3.38 8.74
CA ASP A 300 -3.39 3.98 7.56
C ASP A 300 -1.95 4.45 7.87
N PRO A 301 -0.95 4.15 7.01
CA PRO A 301 0.44 4.57 7.18
C PRO A 301 0.67 6.06 7.47
N GLU A 302 -0.12 6.99 6.91
CA GLU A 302 -0.01 8.42 7.20
C GLU A 302 -0.50 8.77 8.61
N GLU A 303 -1.53 8.11 9.12
CA GLU A 303 -1.98 8.27 10.51
C GLU A 303 -0.87 7.81 11.46
N PHE A 304 -0.22 6.69 11.16
CA PHE A 304 0.95 6.22 11.90
C PHE A 304 2.16 7.17 11.80
N ILE A 305 2.48 7.70 10.62
CA ILE A 305 3.59 8.66 10.43
C ILE A 305 3.34 9.93 11.24
N ASN A 306 2.14 10.49 11.20
CA ASN A 306 1.78 11.69 11.94
C ASN A 306 1.76 11.42 13.46
N LEU A 307 1.22 10.27 13.90
CA LEU A 307 1.28 9.84 15.30
C LEU A 307 2.72 9.72 15.79
N LEU A 308 3.61 9.10 15.00
CA LEU A 308 5.01 8.90 15.38
C LEU A 308 5.80 10.22 15.39
N LEU A 309 5.68 11.04 14.33
CA LEU A 309 6.52 12.21 14.13
C LEU A 309 5.97 13.48 14.81
N ASP A 310 4.69 13.82 14.64
CA ASP A 310 4.10 15.02 15.23
C ASP A 310 3.68 14.81 16.69
N HIS A 311 3.08 13.66 17.02
CA HIS A 311 2.49 13.45 18.34
C HIS A 311 3.50 12.88 19.35
N ALA A 312 4.16 11.77 19.03
CA ALA A 312 5.12 11.12 19.91
C ALA A 312 6.49 11.84 19.93
N LEU A 313 7.10 12.06 18.75
CA LEU A 313 8.50 12.49 18.64
C LEU A 313 8.69 13.99 18.33
N LYS A 314 7.60 14.76 18.22
CA LYS A 314 7.59 16.24 18.08
C LYS A 314 8.65 16.74 17.09
N HIS A 315 8.76 16.08 15.94
CA HIS A 315 9.73 16.43 14.91
C HIS A 315 9.22 17.63 14.10
N ASP A 316 10.13 18.46 13.58
CA ASP A 316 9.72 19.55 12.68
C ASP A 316 9.26 18.96 11.33
N PRO A 317 8.09 19.35 10.78
CA PRO A 317 7.62 18.84 9.50
C PRO A 317 8.64 18.98 8.36
N TYR A 318 8.74 17.95 7.54
CA TYR A 318 9.68 17.96 6.41
C TYR A 318 9.22 18.90 5.29
N ILE A 319 7.92 18.91 5.02
CA ILE A 319 7.27 19.65 3.94
C ILE A 319 6.72 20.96 4.52
N LYS A 320 6.99 22.09 3.85
CA LYS A 320 6.50 23.42 4.24
C LYS A 320 6.00 24.18 3.02
N LEU A 321 4.72 24.53 3.03
CA LEU A 321 3.98 25.08 1.90
C LEU A 321 3.86 26.61 2.00
N SER A 322 3.68 27.28 0.86
CA SER A 322 3.53 28.74 0.77
C SER A 322 2.30 29.31 1.48
N SER A 323 1.36 28.46 1.89
CA SER A 323 0.22 28.78 2.77
C SER A 323 0.60 28.90 4.26
N ASN A 324 1.87 28.69 4.63
CA ASN A 324 2.37 28.46 5.99
C ASN A 324 1.91 27.13 6.63
N GLN A 325 1.21 26.27 5.89
CA GLN A 325 0.96 24.89 6.31
C GLN A 325 2.24 24.05 6.24
N ALA A 326 2.34 23.05 7.09
CA ALA A 326 3.48 22.14 7.16
C ALA A 326 3.02 20.74 7.54
N CYS A 327 3.61 19.71 6.93
CA CYS A 327 3.20 18.31 7.12
C CYS A 327 4.37 17.33 6.91
N HIS A 328 4.18 16.08 7.32
CA HIS A 328 5.12 14.98 7.05
C HIS A 328 4.76 14.19 5.77
N VAL A 329 3.47 14.05 5.48
CA VAL A 329 2.94 13.41 4.27
C VAL A 329 2.16 14.45 3.45
N LEU A 330 2.32 14.45 2.13
CA LEU A 330 1.55 15.27 1.21
C LEU A 330 0.63 14.37 0.37
N GLN A 331 -0.68 14.56 0.54
CA GLN A 331 -1.68 13.87 -0.27
C GLN A 331 -1.72 14.46 -1.68
N LEU A 332 -1.51 13.60 -2.68
CA LEU A 332 -1.69 13.95 -4.08
C LEU A 332 -3.18 13.93 -4.42
N PHE A 333 -3.66 15.00 -5.05
CA PHE A 333 -5.02 15.08 -5.57
C PHE A 333 -5.01 15.74 -6.94
N VAL A 334 -5.83 15.23 -7.85
CA VAL A 334 -5.97 15.74 -9.23
C VAL A 334 -7.42 15.57 -9.63
N ASP A 335 -8.00 16.57 -10.28
CA ASP A 335 -9.33 16.42 -10.88
C ASP A 335 -9.23 15.63 -12.20
N SER A 336 -9.59 14.35 -12.18
CA SER A 336 -9.54 13.47 -13.36
C SER A 336 -10.49 13.90 -14.49
N SER A 337 -11.48 14.77 -14.22
CA SER A 337 -12.33 15.34 -15.27
C SER A 337 -11.62 16.43 -16.09
N GLN A 338 -10.54 17.02 -15.56
CA GLN A 338 -9.76 18.07 -16.21
C GLN A 338 -8.57 17.53 -17.03
N TYR A 339 -8.12 16.30 -16.76
CA TYR A 339 -6.87 15.75 -17.32
C TYR A 339 -7.03 14.28 -17.74
N ASP A 340 -6.93 13.97 -19.05
CA ASP A 340 -6.97 12.60 -19.60
C ASP A 340 -5.63 11.86 -19.35
N LEU A 341 -5.37 11.54 -18.08
CA LEU A 341 -4.15 10.89 -17.62
C LEU A 341 -4.34 9.37 -17.50
N LYS A 342 -3.88 8.62 -18.51
CA LYS A 342 -4.03 7.15 -18.56
C LYS A 342 -3.02 6.40 -17.69
N LEU A 343 -1.84 6.95 -17.50
CA LEU A 343 -0.76 6.39 -16.68
C LEU A 343 0.10 7.54 -16.13
N PRO A 344 -0.40 8.29 -15.12
CA PRO A 344 0.33 9.42 -14.57
C PRO A 344 1.54 8.95 -13.74
N ASP A 345 2.62 9.72 -13.79
CA ASP A 345 3.73 9.58 -12.86
C ASP A 345 3.61 10.50 -11.64
N THR A 346 4.25 10.13 -10.53
CA THR A 346 4.15 10.87 -9.26
C THR A 346 4.67 12.30 -9.35
N GLU A 347 5.63 12.59 -10.23
CA GLU A 347 6.12 13.94 -10.49
C GLU A 347 5.04 14.82 -11.13
N THR A 348 4.32 14.28 -12.11
CA THR A 348 3.22 14.95 -12.79
C THR A 348 2.06 15.18 -11.83
N LEU A 349 1.69 14.17 -11.02
CA LEU A 349 0.68 14.30 -9.98
C LEU A 349 1.06 15.37 -8.95
N LEU A 350 2.31 15.42 -8.49
CA LEU A 350 2.80 16.43 -7.56
C LEU A 350 2.70 17.84 -8.14
N HIS A 351 3.12 18.01 -9.40
CA HIS A 351 2.99 19.29 -10.10
C HIS A 351 1.53 19.73 -10.23
N LEU A 352 0.63 18.83 -10.64
CA LEU A 352 -0.81 19.13 -10.77
C LEU A 352 -1.46 19.44 -9.43
N THR A 353 -1.15 18.67 -8.37
CA THR A 353 -1.64 18.88 -7.01
C THR A 353 -1.31 20.29 -6.51
N LEU A 354 -0.02 20.66 -6.57
CA LEU A 354 0.45 21.97 -6.12
C LEU A 354 -0.07 23.11 -7.00
N LEU A 355 -0.14 22.89 -8.32
CA LEU A 355 -0.71 23.83 -9.28
C LEU A 355 -2.18 24.12 -9.01
N GLN A 356 -3.01 23.07 -8.86
CA GLN A 356 -4.45 23.18 -8.61
C GLN A 356 -4.74 23.81 -7.24
N ALA A 357 -3.90 23.54 -6.24
CA ALA A 357 -3.97 24.20 -4.93
C ALA A 357 -3.43 25.66 -4.93
N GLY A 358 -2.70 26.08 -5.97
CA GLY A 358 -1.99 27.37 -5.98
C GLY A 358 -0.83 27.44 -4.98
N LEU A 359 -0.28 26.30 -4.58
CA LEU A 359 0.75 26.15 -3.54
C LEU A 359 2.14 25.91 -4.13
N LYS A 360 3.17 26.27 -3.35
CA LYS A 360 4.58 26.02 -3.66
C LYS A 360 5.35 25.59 -2.42
N LEU A 361 6.45 24.89 -2.62
CA LEU A 361 7.40 24.51 -1.57
C LEU A 361 8.22 25.74 -1.17
N THR A 362 8.28 26.02 0.14
CA THR A 362 9.03 27.17 0.68
C THR A 362 10.54 26.93 0.77
N GLN A 363 10.94 25.67 0.93
CA GLN A 363 12.31 25.20 1.11
C GLN A 363 12.45 23.80 0.52
N THR A 364 13.68 23.38 0.18
CA THR A 364 13.97 21.99 -0.20
C THR A 364 13.73 21.08 1.01
N PRO A 365 12.83 20.08 0.92
CA PRO A 365 12.65 19.10 1.99
C PRO A 365 13.76 18.05 1.95
N SER A 366 14.21 17.58 3.11
CA SER A 366 15.17 16.45 3.19
C SER A 366 14.50 15.11 2.89
N CYS A 367 13.24 14.95 3.30
CA CYS A 367 12.34 13.87 2.90
C CYS A 367 11.03 14.42 2.35
N LEU A 368 10.52 13.84 1.27
CA LEU A 368 9.20 14.12 0.71
C LEU A 368 8.43 12.80 0.63
N VAL A 369 7.38 12.66 1.45
CA VAL A 369 6.48 11.50 1.43
C VAL A 369 5.21 11.89 0.69
N LEU A 370 4.93 11.23 -0.42
CA LEU A 370 3.76 11.48 -1.26
C LEU A 370 2.76 10.34 -1.10
N GLN A 371 1.52 10.65 -0.73
CA GLN A 371 0.42 9.69 -0.75
C GLN A 371 -0.29 9.76 -2.11
N THR A 372 -0.47 8.61 -2.76
CA THR A 372 -1.17 8.51 -4.05
C THR A 372 -2.66 8.88 -3.93
N PRO A 373 -3.30 9.37 -5.01
CA PRO A 373 -4.71 9.75 -4.98
C PRO A 373 -5.62 8.51 -4.86
N ARG A 374 -5.97 8.15 -3.62
CA ARG A 374 -6.90 7.09 -3.23
C ARG A 374 -7.90 7.63 -2.22
N SER A 375 -9.10 7.07 -2.20
CA SER A 375 -10.16 7.40 -1.25
C SER A 375 -10.71 6.13 -0.61
N GLY A 376 -10.17 5.75 0.54
CA GLY A 376 -10.51 4.48 1.21
C GLY A 376 -10.01 3.24 0.44
N LYS A 377 -10.58 2.07 0.77
CA LYS A 377 -10.10 0.78 0.26
C LYS A 377 -10.50 0.48 -1.19
N ASP A 378 -11.67 0.97 -1.62
CA ASP A 378 -12.28 0.59 -2.89
C ASP A 378 -12.06 1.59 -4.04
N TYR A 379 -11.75 2.87 -3.74
CA TYR A 379 -11.61 3.91 -4.76
C TYR A 379 -10.14 4.30 -4.99
N LYS A 380 -9.60 3.84 -6.13
CA LYS A 380 -8.34 4.34 -6.70
C LYS A 380 -8.69 5.33 -7.81
N LEU A 381 -8.12 6.54 -7.79
CA LEU A 381 -8.36 7.53 -8.85
C LEU A 381 -7.75 7.08 -10.20
N PHE A 382 -6.66 6.31 -10.14
CA PHE A 382 -5.98 5.72 -11.29
C PHE A 382 -5.68 4.25 -11.00
N ASP A 383 -5.95 3.36 -11.95
CA ASP A 383 -5.64 1.91 -11.85
C ASP A 383 -4.14 1.62 -11.73
N ARG A 384 -3.30 2.55 -12.21
CA ARG A 384 -1.85 2.49 -12.21
C ARG A 384 -1.26 3.88 -12.05
N VAL A 385 -0.28 4.03 -11.17
CA VAL A 385 0.54 5.23 -11.01
C VAL A 385 2.01 4.83 -11.14
N VAL A 386 2.81 5.59 -11.88
CA VAL A 386 4.24 5.32 -12.02
C VAL A 386 5.01 6.08 -10.93
N PRO A 387 5.64 5.39 -9.96
CA PRO A 387 6.53 6.06 -9.03
C PRO A 387 7.80 6.51 -9.78
N SER A 388 7.93 7.82 -9.96
CA SER A 388 9.08 8.44 -10.60
C SER A 388 10.35 8.06 -9.84
N THR A 389 11.39 7.58 -10.52
CA THR A 389 12.66 7.19 -9.85
C THR A 389 13.43 8.39 -9.30
N GLU A 390 13.22 9.56 -9.91
CA GLU A 390 13.71 10.88 -9.51
C GLU A 390 12.58 11.91 -9.72
N LEU A 391 12.51 12.93 -8.85
CA LEU A 391 11.63 14.09 -8.99
C LEU A 391 12.49 15.35 -9.15
N ASP A 392 12.19 16.21 -10.13
CA ASP A 392 12.70 17.58 -10.14
C ASP A 392 11.67 18.53 -9.48
N ILE A 393 12.05 19.10 -8.33
CA ILE A 393 11.20 20.04 -7.58
C ILE A 393 11.61 21.51 -7.78
N SER A 394 12.53 21.81 -8.70
CA SER A 394 13.05 23.16 -8.96
C SER A 394 11.95 24.17 -9.30
N ASN A 395 10.99 23.74 -10.12
CA ASN A 395 9.86 24.55 -10.55
C ASN A 395 8.75 24.68 -9.48
N LEU A 396 8.80 23.83 -8.44
CA LEU A 396 7.84 23.83 -7.33
C LEU A 396 8.29 24.71 -6.15
N LEU A 397 9.58 25.07 -6.07
CA LEU A 397 10.14 25.93 -5.03
C LEU A 397 9.83 27.42 -5.27
N THR A 398 9.57 28.18 -4.19
CA THR A 398 9.21 29.60 -4.24
C THR A 398 10.38 30.53 -4.60
N GLU A 399 11.51 30.41 -3.90
CA GLU A 399 12.64 31.35 -4.02
C GLU A 399 13.78 30.84 -4.91
N HIS A 400 13.65 29.62 -5.43
CA HIS A 400 14.70 28.92 -6.19
C HIS A 400 14.86 29.47 -7.62
N PRO A 401 16.09 29.72 -8.12
CA PRO A 401 16.32 30.14 -9.51
C PRO A 401 15.85 29.08 -10.52
N ARG A 402 15.00 29.48 -11.47
CA ARG A 402 14.44 28.58 -12.48
C ARG A 402 15.02 28.84 -13.87
N GLN A 403 15.18 27.77 -14.63
CA GLN A 403 15.75 27.78 -15.97
C GLN A 403 14.66 27.94 -17.03
N CYS A 404 14.82 28.90 -17.94
CA CYS A 404 13.94 29.02 -19.10
C CYS A 404 14.21 27.87 -20.09
N CYS A 405 13.18 27.07 -20.36
CA CYS A 405 13.27 25.87 -21.21
C CYS A 405 13.78 26.11 -22.63
N VAL A 406 13.67 27.34 -23.16
CA VAL A 406 14.10 27.70 -24.52
C VAL A 406 15.55 28.16 -24.60
N CYS A 407 16.09 28.81 -23.56
CA CYS A 407 17.37 29.52 -23.65
C CYS A 407 18.32 29.33 -22.47
N GLY A 408 17.95 28.52 -21.46
CA GLY A 408 18.80 28.23 -20.30
C GLY A 408 18.97 29.38 -19.30
N LYS A 409 18.49 30.59 -19.60
CA LYS A 409 18.60 31.79 -18.74
C LYS A 409 17.52 31.83 -17.67
N LEU A 410 17.64 32.74 -16.70
CA LEU A 410 16.65 32.93 -15.63
C LEU A 410 15.23 33.15 -16.20
N ALA A 411 14.29 32.27 -15.84
CA ALA A 411 12.89 32.41 -16.21
C ALA A 411 12.22 33.53 -15.39
N GLU A 412 11.35 34.33 -16.01
CA GLU A 412 10.59 35.41 -15.35
C GLU A 412 9.08 35.10 -15.24
N LEU A 413 8.62 34.10 -15.99
CA LEU A 413 7.22 33.72 -16.15
C LEU A 413 7.09 32.20 -16.03
N GLU A 414 5.99 31.74 -15.43
CA GLU A 414 5.53 30.35 -15.52
C GLU A 414 4.18 30.32 -16.26
N CYS A 415 3.97 29.32 -17.11
CA CYS A 415 2.81 29.19 -17.98
C CYS A 415 2.17 27.81 -17.79
N HIS A 416 1.12 27.75 -16.96
CA HIS A 416 0.57 26.48 -16.49
C HIS A 416 -0.07 25.65 -17.61
N ASP A 417 -0.68 26.30 -18.60
CA ASP A 417 -1.27 25.58 -19.75
C ASP A 417 -0.21 24.90 -20.63
N CYS A 418 1.03 25.41 -20.64
CA CYS A 418 2.15 24.73 -21.32
C CYS A 418 2.64 23.50 -20.57
N PHE A 419 2.54 23.46 -19.23
CA PHE A 419 2.81 22.22 -18.49
C PHE A 419 1.86 21.13 -18.98
N LEU A 420 0.57 21.44 -19.08
CA LEU A 420 -0.48 20.50 -19.52
C LEU A 420 -0.31 20.07 -20.98
N GLN A 421 0.00 21.00 -21.88
CA GLN A 421 0.08 20.73 -23.32
C GLN A 421 1.31 19.87 -23.70
N PHE A 422 2.40 19.91 -22.92
CA PHE A 422 3.68 19.32 -23.31
C PHE A 422 4.23 18.25 -22.33
N GLN A 423 3.40 17.73 -21.41
CA GLN A 423 3.81 16.75 -20.36
C GLN A 423 4.67 15.59 -20.88
N GLU A 424 4.38 15.06 -22.07
CA GLU A 424 5.14 13.94 -22.67
C GLU A 424 6.50 14.34 -23.27
N ALA A 425 6.72 15.61 -23.58
CA ALA A 425 7.90 16.12 -24.27
C ALA A 425 8.86 16.89 -23.35
N SER A 426 8.32 17.68 -22.41
CA SER A 426 9.07 18.28 -21.32
C SER A 426 8.14 18.72 -20.19
N LYS A 427 8.59 18.52 -18.95
CA LYS A 427 7.92 19.02 -17.74
C LYS A 427 8.26 20.48 -17.42
N ASP A 428 9.05 21.15 -18.25
CA ASP A 428 9.39 22.57 -18.07
C ASP A 428 8.34 23.52 -18.65
N TYR A 429 7.81 24.37 -17.78
CA TYR A 429 6.77 25.36 -18.10
C TYR A 429 7.17 26.80 -17.77
N THR A 430 8.48 27.07 -17.62
CA THR A 430 9.01 28.39 -17.25
C THR A 430 9.82 29.05 -18.36
N PHE A 431 9.63 30.36 -18.51
CA PHE A 431 10.10 31.16 -19.64
C PHE A 431 10.70 32.49 -19.18
N CYS A 432 11.78 32.95 -19.82
CA CYS A 432 12.15 34.37 -19.76
C CYS A 432 11.21 35.16 -20.70
N LYS A 433 11.01 36.47 -20.44
CA LYS A 433 10.05 37.28 -21.23
C LYS A 433 10.29 37.18 -22.73
N LYS A 434 11.54 37.32 -23.18
CA LYS A 434 11.91 37.23 -24.61
C LYS A 434 11.54 35.89 -25.24
N CYS A 435 11.63 34.77 -24.52
CA CYS A 435 11.28 33.45 -25.04
C CYS A 435 9.77 33.20 -24.96
N PHE A 436 9.11 33.70 -23.91
CA PHE A 436 7.65 33.69 -23.82
C PHE A 436 7.03 34.45 -25.00
N ASP A 437 7.42 35.72 -25.19
CA ASP A 437 6.91 36.62 -26.24
C ASP A 437 7.22 36.13 -27.65
N ASN A 438 8.23 35.26 -27.84
CA ASN A 438 8.61 34.72 -29.14
C ASN A 438 8.00 33.34 -29.45
N ASN A 439 7.45 32.63 -28.46
CA ASN A 439 6.82 31.35 -28.70
C ASN A 439 5.56 31.52 -29.58
N LYS A 440 5.40 30.66 -30.59
CA LYS A 440 4.25 30.70 -31.51
C LYS A 440 2.93 30.40 -30.80
N ASP A 441 2.96 29.51 -29.82
CA ASP A 441 1.76 29.10 -29.08
C ASP A 441 1.25 30.26 -28.19
N HIS A 442 2.16 30.96 -27.50
CA HIS A 442 1.83 32.16 -26.71
C HIS A 442 1.43 33.37 -27.57
N LYS A 443 1.84 33.43 -28.83
CA LYS A 443 1.38 34.46 -29.79
C LYS A 443 -0.02 34.20 -30.33
N ASN A 444 -0.60 33.01 -30.14
CA ASN A 444 -1.91 32.66 -30.67
C ASN A 444 -3.02 33.27 -29.79
N PRO A 445 -3.80 34.27 -30.25
CA PRO A 445 -4.80 34.93 -29.41
C PRO A 445 -5.98 34.03 -29.00
N LYS A 446 -6.11 32.85 -29.63
CA LYS A 446 -7.11 31.83 -29.28
C LYS A 446 -6.66 30.93 -28.11
N ALA A 447 -5.36 30.81 -27.88
CA ALA A 447 -4.78 30.06 -26.79
C ALA A 447 -4.53 31.02 -25.61
N GLN A 448 -5.56 31.27 -24.80
CA GLN A 448 -5.49 32.20 -23.67
C GLN A 448 -4.71 31.63 -22.49
N HIS A 449 -3.40 31.47 -22.65
CA HIS A 449 -2.51 30.89 -21.65
C HIS A 449 -2.41 31.78 -20.41
N LYS A 450 -2.68 31.20 -19.24
CA LYS A 450 -2.54 31.84 -17.92
C LYS A 450 -1.08 31.83 -17.51
N THR A 451 -0.52 33.03 -17.37
CA THR A 451 0.85 33.22 -16.89
C THR A 451 0.89 33.81 -15.48
N VAL A 452 1.90 33.39 -14.73
CA VAL A 452 2.21 33.97 -13.41
C VAL A 452 3.65 34.50 -13.44
N GLY A 453 3.84 35.72 -12.92
CA GLY A 453 5.16 36.35 -12.84
C GLY A 453 5.95 35.83 -11.63
N ILE A 454 7.15 35.31 -11.89
CA ILE A 454 8.02 34.76 -10.84
C ILE A 454 8.74 35.91 -10.12
N LYS A 455 8.66 35.94 -8.78
CA LYS A 455 9.33 36.93 -7.93
C LYS A 455 10.52 36.30 -7.23
N TYR A 456 11.73 36.75 -7.56
CA TYR A 456 12.96 36.26 -6.94
C TYR A 456 13.51 37.22 -5.86
N PRO A 457 14.18 36.69 -4.82
CA PRO A 457 15.01 37.50 -3.93
C PRO A 457 16.12 38.27 -4.68
N LYS A 458 16.50 39.44 -4.16
CA LYS A 458 17.57 40.29 -4.73
C LYS A 458 18.92 39.56 -4.86
N GLN A 459 19.15 38.53 -4.06
CA GLN A 459 20.36 37.71 -4.08
C GLN A 459 20.43 36.85 -5.35
N VAL A 460 19.31 36.20 -5.71
CA VAL A 460 19.18 35.34 -6.90
C VAL A 460 19.37 36.17 -8.18
N THR A 461 18.67 37.31 -8.28
CA THR A 461 18.78 38.19 -9.45
C THR A 461 20.18 38.77 -9.62
N LYS A 462 20.89 39.05 -8.52
CA LYS A 462 22.30 39.48 -8.54
C LYS A 462 23.27 38.36 -8.96
N LYS A 463 23.00 37.10 -8.59
CA LYS A 463 23.87 35.95 -8.91
C LYS A 463 23.86 35.60 -10.41
N TYR A 464 22.67 35.42 -10.99
CA TYR A 464 22.49 34.96 -12.37
C TYR A 464 22.38 36.11 -13.39
N GLY A 465 21.92 37.29 -12.98
CA GLY A 465 21.69 38.40 -13.92
C GLY A 465 20.64 38.04 -14.99
N LYS A 466 20.70 38.68 -16.16
CA LYS A 466 19.79 38.39 -17.29
C LYS A 466 20.34 37.41 -18.32
N ASP A 467 21.65 37.18 -18.34
CA ASP A 467 22.32 36.54 -19.48
C ASP A 467 23.16 35.30 -19.14
N LYS A 468 23.35 34.95 -17.85
CA LYS A 468 23.98 33.69 -17.48
C LYS A 468 22.97 32.53 -17.55
N PRO A 469 23.40 31.31 -17.90
CA PRO A 469 22.59 30.13 -17.71
C PRO A 469 22.31 29.88 -16.21
N VAL A 470 21.17 29.25 -15.94
CA VAL A 470 20.77 28.76 -14.61
C VAL A 470 20.84 27.24 -14.64
N GLU A 471 21.80 26.67 -13.90
CA GLU A 471 21.95 25.22 -13.73
C GLU A 471 21.97 24.92 -12.24
N CYS A 472 20.78 24.71 -11.67
CA CYS A 472 20.58 24.33 -10.27
C CYS A 472 19.36 23.38 -10.12
N PRO A 473 19.33 22.21 -10.77
CA PRO A 473 18.23 21.26 -10.58
C PRO A 473 18.20 20.75 -9.13
N VAL A 474 17.05 20.85 -8.47
CA VAL A 474 16.81 20.28 -7.13
C VAL A 474 16.08 18.97 -7.31
N LYS A 475 16.87 17.89 -7.35
CA LYS A 475 16.39 16.53 -7.55
C LYS A 475 16.14 15.81 -6.22
N MET A 476 15.14 14.95 -6.18
CA MET A 476 14.91 14.02 -5.07
C MET A 476 14.84 12.60 -5.61
N LYS A 477 15.51 11.65 -4.95
CA LYS A 477 15.58 10.24 -5.38
C LYS A 477 14.54 9.42 -4.64
N LEU A 478 13.82 8.55 -5.36
CA LEU A 478 12.96 7.53 -4.76
C LEU A 478 13.84 6.50 -4.04
N PHE A 479 13.51 6.18 -2.79
CA PHE A 479 14.19 5.14 -2.01
C PHE A 479 13.26 4.07 -1.44
N ALA A 480 11.97 4.36 -1.26
CA ALA A 480 10.98 3.36 -0.86
C ALA A 480 9.59 3.66 -1.42
N VAL A 481 8.80 2.61 -1.65
CA VAL A 481 7.37 2.69 -1.94
C VAL A 481 6.65 1.70 -1.03
N VAL A 482 5.66 2.17 -0.27
CA VAL A 482 4.71 1.30 0.44
C VAL A 482 3.51 1.09 -0.47
N CYS A 483 3.11 -0.17 -0.64
CA CYS A 483 1.96 -0.57 -1.44
C CYS A 483 0.92 -1.25 -0.55
N ILE A 484 -0.37 -1.08 -0.87
CA ILE A 484 -1.48 -1.84 -0.27
C ILE A 484 -2.23 -2.63 -1.34
N HIS A 485 -2.28 -3.94 -1.14
CA HIS A 485 -3.22 -4.82 -1.82
C HIS A 485 -4.32 -5.20 -0.82
N THR A 486 -5.58 -4.85 -1.12
CA THR A 486 -6.80 -5.01 -0.29
C THR A 486 -6.72 -4.53 1.17
N SER A 487 -6.00 -5.24 2.03
CA SER A 487 -5.77 -4.95 3.45
C SER A 487 -4.41 -5.44 3.95
N HIS A 488 -3.41 -5.47 3.06
CA HIS A 488 -2.06 -5.88 3.41
C HIS A 488 -1.01 -4.94 2.81
N TYR A 489 -0.27 -4.29 3.71
CA TYR A 489 0.80 -3.36 3.38
C TYR A 489 2.13 -4.09 3.22
N VAL A 490 2.82 -3.77 2.12
CA VAL A 490 4.13 -4.30 1.74
C VAL A 490 5.05 -3.16 1.30
N CYS A 491 6.36 -3.36 1.32
CA CYS A 491 7.32 -2.32 0.95
C CYS A 491 8.23 -2.76 -0.19
N PHE A 492 8.44 -1.87 -1.16
CA PHE A 492 9.53 -1.94 -2.12
C PHE A 492 10.63 -0.95 -1.72
N LEU A 493 11.85 -1.42 -1.54
CA LEU A 493 13.03 -0.55 -1.37
C LEU A 493 13.80 -0.42 -2.68
N ARG A 494 14.21 0.81 -3.00
CA ARG A 494 15.06 1.13 -4.15
C ARG A 494 16.45 1.54 -3.68
N LEU A 495 17.43 0.66 -3.88
CA LEU A 495 18.81 0.86 -3.48
C LEU A 495 19.60 1.44 -4.66
N CYS A 496 19.80 2.76 -4.65
CA CYS A 496 20.65 3.45 -5.61
C CYS A 496 22.08 2.90 -5.53
N GLN A 497 22.62 2.42 -6.65
CA GLN A 497 24.02 2.00 -6.74
C GLN A 497 24.91 3.21 -7.10
N PRO A 498 26.18 3.25 -6.63
CA PRO A 498 27.17 4.17 -7.15
C PRO A 498 27.49 3.85 -8.62
N ASP A 499 28.08 4.84 -9.30
CA ASP A 499 28.57 4.74 -10.68
C ASP A 499 27.47 4.53 -11.75
N ASN A 500 26.28 5.12 -11.55
CA ASN A 500 25.13 5.07 -12.47
C ASN A 500 24.65 3.65 -12.85
N ARG A 501 24.98 2.64 -12.05
CA ARG A 501 24.42 1.28 -12.22
C ARG A 501 22.92 1.26 -11.89
N PRO A 502 22.13 0.38 -12.53
CA PRO A 502 20.69 0.28 -12.26
C PRO A 502 20.44 0.00 -10.79
N ALA A 503 19.43 0.68 -10.22
CA ALA A 503 19.10 0.53 -8.81
C ALA A 503 18.64 -0.89 -8.48
N LYS A 504 19.07 -1.42 -7.33
CA LYS A 504 18.64 -2.73 -6.87
C LYS A 504 17.32 -2.60 -6.11
N TRP A 505 16.32 -3.35 -6.52
CA TRP A 505 15.01 -3.34 -5.88
C TRP A 505 14.82 -4.56 -4.98
N LEU A 506 14.35 -4.32 -3.77
CA LEU A 506 13.97 -5.36 -2.80
C LEU A 506 12.48 -5.25 -2.51
N PHE A 507 11.81 -6.38 -2.38
CA PHE A 507 10.42 -6.48 -1.93
C PHE A 507 10.40 -7.03 -0.51
N PHE A 508 9.57 -6.46 0.38
CA PHE A 508 9.43 -6.86 1.77
C PHE A 508 7.97 -7.10 2.11
N ASP A 509 7.71 -8.28 2.68
CA ASP A 509 6.43 -8.65 3.25
C ASP A 509 6.63 -9.12 4.71
N SER A 510 5.90 -8.48 5.63
CA SER A 510 5.99 -8.74 7.08
C SER A 510 5.32 -10.05 7.51
N MET A 511 4.47 -10.62 6.64
CA MET A 511 3.66 -11.81 6.90
C MET A 511 3.73 -12.80 5.72
N ALA A 512 4.90 -12.90 5.07
CA ALA A 512 5.12 -13.70 3.86
C ALA A 512 4.80 -15.20 4.00
N ASP A 513 5.08 -15.78 5.17
CA ASP A 513 4.72 -17.16 5.53
C ASP A 513 4.34 -17.23 7.02
N ARG A 514 3.81 -18.37 7.47
CA ARG A 514 3.40 -18.60 8.87
C ARG A 514 3.83 -19.97 9.35
N SER A 515 4.42 -20.01 10.55
CA SER A 515 4.74 -21.25 11.26
C SER A 515 3.70 -21.50 12.35
N GLY A 516 2.99 -22.64 12.26
CA GLY A 516 1.98 -23.06 13.23
C GLY A 516 0.58 -22.43 13.04
N LEU A 517 -0.40 -23.01 13.76
CA LEU A 517 -1.81 -22.62 13.75
C LEU A 517 -2.08 -21.46 14.72
N GLU A 518 -2.98 -21.63 15.69
CA GLU A 518 -3.46 -20.55 16.57
C GLU A 518 -2.36 -19.91 17.42
N SER A 519 -1.43 -20.71 17.94
CA SER A 519 -0.23 -20.27 18.67
C SER A 519 0.97 -19.97 17.77
N GLY A 520 0.76 -19.97 16.45
CA GLY A 520 1.80 -19.75 15.44
C GLY A 520 2.26 -18.30 15.30
N TYR A 521 3.34 -18.11 14.56
CA TYR A 521 3.93 -16.80 14.29
C TYR A 521 4.20 -16.61 12.79
N ASN A 522 4.14 -15.36 12.34
CA ASN A 522 4.48 -15.01 10.97
C ASN A 522 6.00 -14.99 10.76
N ILE A 523 6.42 -15.33 9.55
CA ILE A 523 7.79 -15.26 9.08
C ILE A 523 7.85 -14.13 8.04
N PRO A 524 8.59 -13.04 8.32
CA PRO A 524 8.77 -11.98 7.33
C PRO A 524 9.81 -12.41 6.30
N GLU A 525 9.66 -11.94 5.06
CA GLU A 525 10.60 -12.20 3.99
C GLU A 525 10.97 -10.92 3.25
N VAL A 526 12.23 -10.84 2.82
CA VAL A 526 12.71 -9.85 1.87
C VAL A 526 13.22 -10.57 0.64
N THR A 527 12.64 -10.31 -0.53
CA THR A 527 13.04 -10.93 -1.80
C THR A 527 13.70 -9.91 -2.73
N ASP A 528 14.42 -10.43 -3.72
CA ASP A 528 14.95 -9.65 -4.84
C ASP A 528 13.82 -9.37 -5.84
N ALA A 529 13.41 -8.11 -5.98
CA ALA A 529 12.28 -7.73 -6.83
C ALA A 529 12.65 -7.57 -8.32
N GLY A 530 13.88 -7.94 -8.69
CA GLY A 530 14.36 -7.91 -10.07
C GLY A 530 14.63 -6.50 -10.61
N ASP A 531 14.55 -6.37 -11.94
CA ASP A 531 14.89 -5.14 -12.67
C ASP A 531 13.67 -4.21 -12.85
N ILE A 532 13.09 -3.76 -11.74
CA ILE A 532 11.98 -2.77 -11.76
C ILE A 532 12.43 -1.45 -12.40
N ASP A 533 13.70 -1.06 -12.23
CA ASP A 533 14.24 0.22 -12.70
C ASP A 533 14.16 0.37 -14.23
N SER A 534 14.37 -0.71 -15.01
CA SER A 534 14.22 -0.67 -16.47
C SER A 534 12.76 -0.67 -16.95
N TRP A 535 11.79 -1.01 -16.10
CA TRP A 535 10.37 -0.80 -16.39
C TRP A 535 9.98 0.65 -16.15
N LEU A 536 10.29 1.21 -14.97
CA LEU A 536 9.91 2.58 -14.61
C LEU A 536 10.55 3.64 -15.52
N ASN A 537 11.82 3.43 -15.91
CA ASN A 537 12.54 4.34 -16.82
C ASN A 537 12.35 3.97 -18.31
N GLY A 538 11.61 2.89 -18.63
CA GLY A 538 11.53 2.31 -19.96
C GLY A 538 10.23 2.61 -20.70
N SER A 539 10.29 2.68 -22.04
CA SER A 539 9.10 2.78 -22.90
C SER A 539 8.18 1.56 -22.82
N LYS A 540 8.65 0.43 -22.26
CA LYS A 540 7.90 -0.83 -22.10
C LYS A 540 6.55 -0.64 -21.41
N LEU A 541 6.45 0.26 -20.42
CA LEU A 541 5.19 0.53 -19.71
C LEU A 541 4.12 1.25 -20.56
N LYS A 542 4.52 1.86 -21.69
CA LYS A 542 3.59 2.46 -22.66
C LYS A 542 3.13 1.46 -23.74
N ASP A 543 3.73 0.27 -23.83
CA ASP A 543 3.37 -0.77 -24.79
C ASP A 543 2.40 -1.78 -24.14
N SER A 544 1.13 -1.74 -24.57
CA SER A 544 0.08 -2.63 -24.05
C SER A 544 0.27 -4.11 -24.43
N SER A 545 1.16 -4.43 -25.37
CA SER A 545 1.48 -5.82 -25.74
C SER A 545 2.38 -6.52 -24.72
N VAL A 546 3.12 -5.76 -23.91
CA VAL A 546 4.10 -6.29 -22.94
C VAL A 546 3.51 -6.30 -21.54
N GLN A 547 3.26 -7.49 -20.98
CA GLN A 547 2.78 -7.62 -19.61
C GLN A 547 3.93 -7.43 -18.60
N PRO A 548 3.77 -6.57 -17.57
CA PRO A 548 4.76 -6.39 -16.53
C PRO A 548 4.80 -7.60 -15.57
N PRO A 549 5.97 -7.89 -14.96
CA PRO A 549 6.10 -8.89 -13.87
C PRO A 549 5.14 -8.63 -12.71
N PRO A 550 4.79 -9.64 -11.89
CA PRO A 550 3.89 -9.49 -10.74
C PRO A 550 4.30 -8.35 -9.79
N GLU A 551 5.60 -8.21 -9.52
CA GLU A 551 6.19 -7.21 -8.65
C GLU A 551 5.98 -5.79 -9.21
N VAL A 552 6.23 -5.61 -10.50
CA VAL A 552 6.03 -4.34 -11.22
C VAL A 552 4.54 -4.01 -11.31
N LYS A 553 3.68 -5.01 -11.57
CA LYS A 553 2.22 -4.84 -11.59
C LYS A 553 1.70 -4.39 -10.22
N ARG A 554 2.16 -5.03 -9.13
CA ARG A 554 1.81 -4.67 -7.75
C ARG A 554 2.34 -3.27 -7.42
N LEU A 555 3.59 -2.96 -7.75
CA LEU A 555 4.16 -1.62 -7.54
C LEU A 555 3.29 -0.53 -8.22
N LEU A 556 2.89 -0.72 -9.48
CA LEU A 556 2.12 0.28 -10.23
C LEU A 556 0.66 0.41 -9.79
N SER A 557 -0.03 -0.71 -9.55
CA SER A 557 -1.47 -0.70 -9.19
C SER A 557 -1.74 -0.54 -7.70
N ASP A 558 -0.79 -0.88 -6.84
CA ASP A 558 -0.96 -0.90 -5.38
C ASP A 558 -0.11 0.15 -4.64
N CYS A 559 0.68 0.97 -5.36
CA CYS A 559 1.38 2.15 -4.84
C CYS A 559 0.50 3.00 -3.91
N TYR A 560 0.92 3.18 -2.66
CA TYR A 560 0.18 3.92 -1.62
C TYR A 560 0.96 5.15 -1.14
N LEU A 561 2.15 4.96 -0.56
CA LEU A 561 3.10 6.05 -0.23
C LEU A 561 4.40 5.90 -1.04
N CYS A 562 4.89 7.00 -1.62
CA CYS A 562 6.23 7.08 -2.21
C CYS A 562 7.15 7.96 -1.34
N PHE A 563 8.34 7.45 -1.02
CA PHE A 563 9.31 8.13 -0.17
C PHE A 563 10.51 8.60 -0.99
N TYR A 564 10.71 9.91 -0.98
CA TYR A 564 11.78 10.59 -1.68
C TYR A 564 12.75 11.26 -0.70
N SER A 565 14.04 11.25 -1.04
CA SER A 565 15.08 11.92 -0.25
C SER A 565 15.93 12.85 -1.11
N ASN A 566 16.48 13.89 -0.48
CA ASN A 566 17.56 14.69 -1.03
C ASN A 566 18.74 14.60 -0.08
N GLU A 567 19.81 13.91 -0.51
CA GLU A 567 21.01 13.63 0.29
C GLU A 567 21.72 14.93 0.70
N GLU A 568 21.78 15.94 -0.18
CA GLU A 568 22.41 17.23 0.13
C GLU A 568 21.63 17.96 1.24
N ALA A 569 20.31 18.05 1.12
CA ALA A 569 19.44 18.68 2.11
C ALA A 569 19.39 17.92 3.45
N ALA A 570 19.66 16.61 3.44
CA ALA A 570 19.78 15.79 4.64
C ALA A 570 21.10 16.03 5.40
N MET A 571 22.18 16.50 4.75
CA MET A 571 23.45 16.82 5.42
C MET A 571 23.45 18.16 6.18
N TYR A 572 22.47 19.04 5.93
CA TYR A 572 22.36 20.36 6.55
C TYR A 572 21.34 20.43 7.71
N ARG A 573 20.87 19.27 8.22
CA ARG A 573 20.01 19.15 9.40
C ARG A 573 20.62 18.21 10.43
#